data_AF-A0A3E2V0U9-F1
#
_entry.id   AF-A0A3E2V0U9-F1
#
_cell.length_a   1.000
_cell.length_b   1.000
_cell.length_c   1.000
_cell.angle_alpha   90.00
_cell.angle_beta   90.00
_cell.angle_gamma   90.00
#
_symmetry.space_group_name_H-M   'P 1'
#
loop_
_entity.id
_entity.type
_entity.pdbx_description
1 polymer ?
#
loop_
_entity_poly.entity_id
_entity_poly.type
_entity_poly.pdbx_seq_one_letter_code
_entity_poly.pdbx_strand_id
1 'polypeptide(L)'
;MNERVRAAGQPPVGSYRNIPYFALRGIFHEHGYHDREVAEAVGISEGAFSMKMRGHSHWRGDQIAAICELMDIPQKDIGRLFFPQVNGGRKQ
;
A
#
# COMPACT_ATOMS: atom_id res chain seq x y z
N MET A 1 -6.04 -27.82 -18.08
CA MET A 1 -6.83 -28.18 -16.89
C MET A 1 -5.87 -28.69 -15.82
N ASN A 2 -5.54 -27.86 -14.83
CA ASN A 2 -6.12 -27.84 -13.46
C ASN A 2 -5.28 -28.79 -12.56
N GLU A 3 -4.82 -28.47 -11.37
CA GLU A 3 -5.22 -27.46 -10.38
C GLU A 3 -4.11 -27.48 -9.32
N ARG A 4 -3.32 -26.42 -9.17
CA ARG A 4 -2.55 -26.25 -7.92
C ARG A 4 -3.39 -25.39 -7.03
N VAL A 5 -4.23 -26.05 -6.24
CA VAL A 5 -4.92 -25.49 -5.08
C VAL A 5 -3.88 -24.71 -4.27
N ARG A 6 -3.89 -23.38 -4.39
CA ARG A 6 -3.14 -22.50 -3.51
C ARG A 6 -3.86 -22.56 -2.18
N ALA A 7 -3.33 -23.39 -1.28
CA ALA A 7 -3.72 -23.38 0.12
C ALA A 7 -3.76 -21.92 0.59
N ALA A 8 -4.92 -21.49 1.07
CA ALA A 8 -5.12 -20.18 1.66
C ALA A 8 -4.04 -20.00 2.74
N GLY A 9 -3.01 -19.22 2.39
CA GLY A 9 -1.92 -18.90 3.30
C GLY A 9 -2.54 -18.28 4.53
N GLN A 10 -2.41 -18.97 5.65
CA GLN A 10 -2.82 -18.46 6.95
C GLN A 10 -2.22 -17.05 7.09
N PRO A 11 -3.04 -16.01 7.37
CA PRO A 11 -2.51 -14.67 7.48
C PRO A 11 -1.44 -14.67 8.57
N PRO A 12 -0.22 -14.18 8.30
CA PRO A 12 0.88 -14.26 9.26
C PRO A 12 0.46 -13.61 10.57
N VAL A 13 0.70 -14.34 11.68
CA VAL A 13 0.40 -13.92 13.05
C VAL A 13 1.36 -12.79 13.45
N GLY A 14 0.98 -11.59 13.05
CA GLY A 14 1.60 -10.32 13.39
C GLY A 14 0.57 -9.24 13.06
N SER A 15 0.60 -8.11 13.78
CA SER A 15 -0.36 -7.02 13.54
C SER A 15 -0.03 -6.26 12.25
N TYR A 16 -0.10 -6.93 11.10
CA TYR A 16 -0.04 -6.29 9.79
C TYR A 16 -1.20 -5.29 9.60
N ARG A 17 -2.28 -5.43 10.40
CA ARG A 17 -3.37 -4.46 10.52
C ARG A 17 -3.00 -3.16 11.26
N ASN A 18 -1.78 -3.00 11.80
CA ASN A 18 -1.37 -1.80 12.55
C ASN A 18 -0.67 -0.71 11.71
N ILE A 19 -0.45 -0.90 10.40
CA ILE A 19 0.13 0.17 9.58
C ILE A 19 -0.98 1.05 8.97
N PRO A 20 -0.82 2.38 8.94
CA PRO A 20 -1.85 3.29 8.41
C PRO A 20 -2.28 3.00 6.97
N TYR A 21 -1.35 2.48 6.15
CA TYR A 21 -1.57 2.21 4.73
C TYR A 21 -1.79 0.73 4.43
N PHE A 22 -2.37 -0.03 5.36
CA PHE A 22 -2.63 -1.47 5.18
C PHE A 22 -3.48 -1.76 3.94
N ALA A 23 -4.54 -0.98 3.71
CA ALA A 23 -5.41 -1.13 2.54
C ALA A 23 -4.65 -0.93 1.21
N LEU A 24 -3.75 0.06 1.17
CA LEU A 24 -2.89 0.32 0.01
C LEU A 24 -1.92 -0.86 -0.23
N ARG A 25 -1.35 -1.43 0.84
CA ARG A 25 -0.49 -2.62 0.72
C ARG A 25 -1.25 -3.83 0.17
N GLY A 26 -2.52 -3.99 0.55
CA GLY A 26 -3.39 -5.01 -0.01
C GLY A 26 -3.48 -4.94 -1.54
N ILE A 27 -3.64 -3.72 -2.08
CA ILE A 27 -3.71 -3.50 -3.53
C ILE A 27 -2.41 -3.90 -4.23
N PHE A 28 -1.25 -3.62 -3.63
CA PHE A 28 0.05 -4.04 -4.20
C PHE A 28 0.11 -5.55 -4.33
N HIS A 29 -0.29 -6.27 -3.27
CA HIS A 29 -0.31 -7.72 -3.28
C HIS A 29 -1.34 -8.30 -4.26
N GLU A 30 -2.50 -7.67 -4.42
CA GLU A 30 -3.51 -8.05 -5.43
C GLU A 30 -2.97 -7.90 -6.86
N HIS A 31 -2.11 -6.92 -7.11
CA HIS A 31 -1.40 -6.72 -8.36
C HIS A 31 -0.11 -7.55 -8.49
N GLY A 32 0.26 -8.33 -7.46
CA GLY A 32 1.44 -9.18 -7.47
C GLY A 32 2.76 -8.46 -7.18
N TYR A 33 2.72 -7.22 -6.70
CA TYR A 33 3.90 -6.44 -6.34
C TYR A 33 4.29 -6.59 -4.87
N HIS A 34 5.60 -6.62 -4.63
CA HIS A 34 6.22 -6.42 -3.33
C HIS A 34 6.55 -4.94 -3.11
N ASP A 35 6.57 -4.49 -1.85
CA ASP A 35 6.94 -3.12 -1.47
C ASP A 35 8.25 -2.61 -2.12
N ARG A 36 9.25 -3.49 -2.28
CA ARG A 36 10.52 -3.15 -2.93
C ARG A 36 10.33 -2.75 -4.40
N GLU A 37 9.52 -3.52 -5.13
CA GLU A 37 9.26 -3.28 -6.55
C GLU A 37 8.45 -1.99 -6.74
N VAL A 38 7.50 -1.72 -5.84
CA VAL A 38 6.77 -0.45 -5.84
C VAL A 38 7.69 0.71 -5.48
N ALA A 39 8.59 0.56 -4.50
CA ALA A 39 9.56 1.59 -4.15
C ALA A 39 10.47 1.95 -5.32
N GLU A 40 10.98 0.95 -6.04
CA GLU A 40 11.78 1.12 -7.25
C GLU A 40 10.98 1.82 -8.36
N ALA A 41 9.75 1.38 -8.63
CA ALA A 41 8.89 1.98 -9.65
C ALA A 41 8.53 3.44 -9.36
N VAL A 42 8.39 3.80 -8.09
CA VAL A 42 8.09 5.17 -7.63
C VAL A 42 9.37 6.01 -7.45
N GLY A 43 10.55 5.41 -7.63
CA GLY A 43 11.84 6.10 -7.55
C GLY A 43 12.27 6.48 -6.13
N ILE A 44 11.93 5.68 -5.12
CA ILE A 44 12.33 5.91 -3.73
C ILE A 44 13.03 4.69 -3.12
N SER A 45 13.85 4.91 -2.09
CA SER A 45 14.48 3.81 -1.37
C SER A 45 13.45 3.00 -0.56
N GLU A 46 13.74 1.72 -0.34
CA GLU A 46 12.90 0.84 0.50
C GLU A 46 12.71 1.42 1.91
N GLY A 47 13.74 2.03 2.49
CA GLY A 47 13.65 2.69 3.80
C GLY A 47 12.66 3.85 3.81
N ALA A 48 12.69 4.70 2.77
CA ALA A 48 11.75 5.81 2.62
C ALA A 48 10.32 5.31 2.39
N PHE A 49 10.15 4.28 1.55
CA PHE A 49 8.86 3.63 1.32
C PHE A 49 8.29 3.06 2.63
N SER A 50 9.12 2.35 3.39
CA SER A 50 8.76 1.76 4.67
C SER A 50 8.31 2.81 5.70
N MET A 51 8.99 3.97 5.76
CA MET A 51 8.58 5.10 6.59
C MET A 51 7.21 5.65 6.20
N LYS A 52 6.93 5.77 4.89
CA LYS A 52 5.62 6.21 4.37
C LYS A 52 4.52 5.23 4.73
N MET A 53 4.73 3.93 4.51
CA MET A 53 3.75 2.87 4.83
C MET A 53 3.41 2.82 6.33
N ARG A 54 4.34 3.21 7.21
CA ARG A 54 4.10 3.37 8.66
C ARG A 54 3.48 4.72 9.05
N GLY A 55 3.36 5.66 8.12
CA GLY A 55 2.82 6.99 8.36
C GLY A 55 3.78 7.96 9.05
N HIS A 56 5.09 7.70 9.02
CA HIS A 56 6.10 8.64 9.52
C HIS A 56 6.41 9.76 8.53
N SER A 57 6.01 9.62 7.26
CA SER A 57 6.14 10.66 6.25
C SER A 57 4.98 10.60 5.26
N HIS A 58 4.66 11.74 4.66
CA HIS A 58 3.55 11.87 3.72
C HIS A 58 3.94 11.39 2.32
N TRP A 59 2.95 10.89 1.57
CA TRP A 59 3.06 10.67 0.14
C TRP A 59 3.03 12.02 -0.60
N ARG A 60 3.96 12.20 -1.54
CA ARG A 60 3.93 13.38 -2.43
C ARG A 60 2.97 13.14 -3.60
N GLY A 61 2.44 14.20 -4.20
CA GLY A 61 1.46 14.09 -5.27
C GLY A 61 1.94 13.30 -6.49
N ASP A 62 3.21 13.46 -6.87
CA ASP A 62 3.86 12.67 -7.93
C ASP A 62 4.01 11.19 -7.57
N GLN A 63 4.32 10.87 -6.31
CA GLN A 63 4.36 9.49 -5.82
C GLN A 63 2.98 8.85 -5.82
N ILE A 64 1.95 9.59 -5.43
CA ILE A 64 0.55 9.13 -5.49
C ILE A 64 0.17 8.85 -6.93
N ALA A 65 0.44 9.78 -7.85
CA ALA A 65 0.15 9.61 -9.27
C ALA A 65 0.84 8.37 -9.84
N ALA A 66 2.14 8.18 -9.60
CA ALA A 66 2.89 7.01 -10.06
C ALA A 66 2.30 5.69 -9.53
N ILE A 67 1.90 5.65 -8.25
CA ILE A 67 1.26 4.46 -7.67
C ILE A 67 -0.13 4.22 -8.28
N CYS A 68 -0.91 5.28 -8.50
CA CYS A 68 -2.23 5.15 -9.11
C CYS A 68 -2.14 4.63 -10.55
N GLU A 69 -1.16 5.10 -11.33
CA GLU A 69 -0.89 4.60 -12.68
C GLU A 69 -0.43 3.13 -12.67
N LEU A 70 0.48 2.78 -11.74
CA LEU A 70 1.01 1.41 -11.63
C LEU A 70 -0.06 0.38 -11.22
N MET A 71 -1.02 0.79 -10.39
CA MET A 71 -1.99 -0.10 -9.73
C MET A 71 -3.43 0.09 -10.25
N ASP A 72 -3.59 0.85 -11.34
CA ASP A 72 -4.90 1.23 -11.92
C ASP A 72 -5.93 1.71 -10.87
N ILE A 73 -5.45 2.52 -9.91
CA ILE A 73 -6.30 3.00 -8.81
C ILE A 73 -7.20 4.12 -9.32
N PRO A 74 -8.54 3.96 -9.27
CA PRO A 74 -9.44 5.00 -9.72
C PRO A 74 -9.43 6.19 -8.76
N GLN A 75 -9.64 7.40 -9.28
CA GLN A 75 -9.57 8.65 -8.51
C GLN A 75 -10.46 8.65 -7.25
N LYS A 76 -11.63 7.98 -7.31
CA LYS A 76 -12.56 7.84 -6.17
C LYS A 76 -11.96 7.16 -4.95
N ASP A 77 -10.94 6.31 -5.14
CA ASP A 77 -10.31 5.53 -4.07
C ASP A 77 -9.08 6.21 -3.46
N ILE A 78 -8.54 7.25 -4.12
CA ILE A 78 -7.33 7.97 -3.67
C ILE A 78 -7.48 8.49 -2.24
N GLY A 79 -8.62 9.14 -1.94
CA GLY A 79 -8.90 9.69 -0.60
C GLY A 79 -8.78 8.64 0.50
N ARG A 80 -9.38 7.46 0.28
CA ARG A 80 -9.38 6.35 1.23
C ARG A 80 -8.00 5.73 1.40
N LEU A 81 -7.23 5.64 0.32
CA LEU A 81 -5.95 4.90 0.29
C LEU A 81 -4.76 5.74 0.76
N PHE A 82 -4.68 7.01 0.36
CA PHE A 82 -3.54 7.87 0.65
C PHE A 82 -3.78 8.86 1.80
N PHE A 83 -5.01 8.99 2.29
CA PHE A 83 -5.37 9.89 3.38
C PHE A 83 -6.16 9.18 4.50
N PRO A 84 -5.65 8.07 5.08
CA PRO A 84 -6.37 7.25 6.06
C PRO A 84 -6.77 8.02 7.34
N GLN A 85 -6.08 9.12 7.68
CA GLN A 85 -6.39 9.99 8.81
C GLN A 85 -7.60 10.91 8.59
N VAL A 86 -8.03 11.13 7.35
CA VAL A 86 -9.18 11.98 7.05
C VAL A 86 -10.49 11.31 7.50
N ASN A 87 -10.50 9.97 7.57
CA ASN A 87 -11.64 9.19 8.06
C ASN A 87 -11.53 8.80 9.55
N GLY A 88 -10.36 9.01 10.17
CA GLY A 88 -10.11 8.67 11.56
C GLY A 88 -9.42 9.83 12.24
N GLY A 89 -10.20 10.74 12.81
CA GLY A 89 -9.72 11.93 13.50
C GLY A 89 -8.67 11.61 14.57
N ARG A 90 -7.39 11.63 14.19
CA ARG A 90 -6.29 11.73 15.14
C ARG A 90 -6.10 13.21 15.41
N LYS A 91 -6.47 13.61 16.63
CA LYS A 91 -6.05 14.89 17.21
C LYS A 91 -4.52 14.94 17.18
N GLN A 92 -4.01 16.08 16.70
CA GLN A 92 -2.61 16.47 16.80
C GLN A 92 -2.15 16.44 18.26
#